data_AF-A0AAJ4PB28-F1
#
_entry.id   AF-A0AAJ4PB28-F1
#
_cell.length_a   1.000
_cell.length_b   1.000
_cell.length_c   1.000
_cell.angle_alpha   90.00
_cell.angle_beta   90.00
_cell.angle_gamma   90.00
#
_symmetry.space_group_name_H-M   'P 1'
#
loop_
_entity.id
_entity.type
_entity.pdbx_description
1 polymer ?
#
loop_
_entity_poly.entity_id
_entity_poly.type
_entity_poly.pdbx_seq_one_letter_code
_entity_poly.pdbx_strand_id
1 'polypeptide(L)'
;MQIFRVSENHEISARYLDNRRLSKQVLELYQIIRVCLSALNIIDGNIRYLHHPIVKHVYNEGHPYILDCFAMLKVMDDEHTRRGGKRSETFKKDIDILATIISEHKHLFNPAALPPLYVYGPDKIYGENAYIAYQNLLYEKWLNDKIAPRCSFKINKIMEKEYE
;
A
#
# COMPACT_ATOMS: atom_id res chain seq x y z
N MET A 1 -3.39 -4.99 -9.41
CA MET A 1 -2.79 -4.52 -8.14
C MET A 1 -1.81 -3.42 -8.46
N GLN A 2 -1.67 -2.39 -7.63
CA GLN A 2 -0.67 -1.35 -7.79
C GLN A 2 -0.01 -1.06 -6.44
N ILE A 3 1.18 -0.47 -6.47
CA ILE A 3 1.79 0.14 -5.28
C ILE A 3 1.95 1.61 -5.61
N PHE A 4 0.94 2.41 -5.28
CA PHE A 4 1.02 3.86 -5.45
C PHE A 4 2.06 4.42 -4.47
N ARG A 5 3.25 4.68 -4.99
CA ARG A 5 4.37 5.23 -4.25
C ARG A 5 4.83 6.48 -4.97
N VAL A 6 4.65 7.64 -4.34
CA VAL A 6 4.99 8.96 -4.91
C VAL A 6 6.25 9.56 -4.29
N SER A 7 6.83 8.87 -3.33
CA SER A 7 8.06 9.22 -2.64
C SER A 7 8.69 7.94 -2.08
N GLU A 8 10.01 7.96 -1.88
CA GLU A 8 10.69 6.92 -1.13
C GLU A 8 10.13 6.75 0.28
N ASN A 9 9.67 7.85 0.88
CA ASN A 9 9.10 7.91 2.21
C ASN A 9 7.63 7.44 2.18
N HIS A 10 7.34 6.40 2.95
CA HIS A 10 6.01 5.78 3.04
C HIS A 10 4.95 6.72 3.60
N GLU A 11 5.30 7.61 4.53
CA GLU A 11 4.36 8.58 5.11
C GLU A 11 3.94 9.63 4.08
N ILE A 12 4.90 10.12 3.29
CA ILE A 12 4.59 11.05 2.19
C ILE A 12 3.65 10.37 1.20
N SER A 13 3.94 9.13 0.82
CA SER A 13 3.08 8.36 -0.09
C SER A 13 1.68 8.12 0.49
N ALA A 14 1.56 7.74 1.77
CA ALA A 14 0.28 7.54 2.44
C ALA A 14 -0.53 8.85 2.51
N ARG A 15 0.12 9.96 2.85
CA ARG A 15 -0.52 11.28 2.93
C ARG A 15 -1.02 11.77 1.58
N TYR A 16 -0.29 11.48 0.51
CA TYR A 16 -0.63 11.92 -0.84
C TYR A 16 -1.90 11.25 -1.40
N LEU A 17 -2.18 9.99 -1.03
CA LEU A 17 -3.36 9.28 -1.54
C LEU A 17 -4.66 9.86 -0.99
N ASP A 18 -5.72 9.89 -1.80
CA ASP A 18 -7.08 10.11 -1.28
C ASP A 18 -7.57 8.88 -0.49
N ASN A 19 -8.63 9.08 0.29
CA ASN A 19 -9.18 8.05 1.19
C ASN A 19 -9.56 6.73 0.50
N ARG A 20 -10.05 6.79 -0.76
CA ARG A 20 -10.45 5.58 -1.48
C ARG A 20 -9.21 4.81 -1.94
N ARG A 21 -8.25 5.50 -2.56
CA ARG A 21 -7.01 4.87 -3.04
C ARG A 21 -6.16 4.37 -1.87
N LEU A 22 -6.09 5.13 -0.77
CA LEU A 22 -5.41 4.72 0.47
C LEU A 22 -6.02 3.44 1.05
N SER A 23 -7.34 3.38 1.22
CA SER A 23 -8.00 2.18 1.76
C SER A 23 -7.75 0.94 0.87
N LYS A 24 -7.77 1.13 -0.45
CA LYS A 24 -7.46 0.07 -1.42
C LYS A 24 -5.99 -0.34 -1.37
N GLN A 25 -5.07 0.61 -1.23
CA GLN A 25 -3.63 0.37 -1.23
C GLN A 25 -3.21 -0.54 -0.07
N VAL A 26 -3.83 -0.39 1.11
CA VAL A 26 -3.61 -1.29 2.24
C VAL A 26 -4.00 -2.73 1.91
N LEU A 27 -5.17 -2.94 1.27
CA LEU A 27 -5.62 -4.27 0.88
C LEU A 27 -4.75 -4.89 -0.21
N GLU A 28 -4.32 -4.09 -1.19
CA GLU A 28 -3.43 -4.56 -2.26
C GLU A 28 -2.05 -4.94 -1.69
N LEU A 29 -1.47 -4.14 -0.79
CA LEU A 29 -0.21 -4.49 -0.12
C LEU A 29 -0.35 -5.78 0.70
N TYR A 30 -1.41 -5.90 1.50
CA TYR A 30 -1.69 -7.12 2.27
C TYR A 30 -1.74 -8.36 1.36
N GLN A 31 -2.45 -8.27 0.24
CA GLN A 31 -2.55 -9.36 -0.74
C GLN A 31 -1.21 -9.68 -1.39
N ILE A 32 -0.45 -8.66 -1.83
CA ILE A 32 0.87 -8.84 -2.45
C ILE A 32 1.82 -9.57 -1.49
N ILE A 33 1.88 -9.14 -0.23
CA ILE A 33 2.72 -9.78 0.80
C ILE A 33 2.32 -11.24 0.98
N ARG A 34 1.02 -11.52 1.12
CA ARG A 34 0.54 -12.90 1.28
C ARG A 34 0.86 -13.79 0.09
N VAL A 35 0.75 -13.29 -1.14
CA VAL A 35 1.14 -14.05 -2.35
C VAL A 35 2.63 -14.39 -2.30
N CYS A 36 3.49 -13.46 -1.88
CA CYS A 36 4.92 -13.71 -1.74
C CYS A 36 5.21 -14.75 -0.65
N LEU A 37 4.56 -14.66 0.51
CA LEU A 37 4.69 -15.64 1.59
C LEU A 37 4.23 -17.04 1.16
N SER A 38 3.11 -17.14 0.43
CA SER A 38 2.64 -18.42 -0.14
C SER A 38 3.60 -18.97 -1.19
N ALA A 39 4.19 -18.12 -2.04
CA ALA A 39 5.19 -18.55 -3.02
C ALA A 39 6.49 -19.04 -2.36
N LEU A 40 6.76 -18.67 -1.11
CA LEU A 40 7.85 -19.22 -0.29
C LEU A 40 7.41 -20.42 0.56
N ASN A 41 6.17 -20.91 0.43
CA ASN A 41 5.58 -21.96 1.24
C ASN A 41 5.56 -21.66 2.76
N ILE A 42 5.58 -20.39 3.15
CA ILE A 42 5.51 -19.97 4.57
C ILE A 42 4.07 -20.04 5.08
N ILE A 43 3.09 -19.75 4.21
CA ILE A 43 1.66 -19.85 4.51
C ILE A 43 0.94 -20.55 3.38
N ASP A 44 -0.17 -21.23 3.70
CA ASP A 44 -1.09 -21.69 2.67
C ASP A 44 -1.82 -20.51 2.02
N GLY A 45 -1.95 -20.55 0.69
CA GLY A 45 -2.57 -19.49 -0.07
C GLY A 45 -2.33 -19.57 -1.58
N ASN A 46 -2.98 -18.65 -2.30
CA ASN A 46 -3.02 -18.67 -3.75
C ASN A 46 -1.88 -17.86 -4.37
N ILE A 47 -1.06 -18.52 -5.19
CA ILE A 47 0.07 -17.90 -5.92
C ILE A 47 -0.30 -17.39 -7.33
N ARG A 48 -1.58 -17.38 -7.71
CA ARG A 48 -2.06 -17.00 -9.05
C ARG A 48 -1.55 -15.63 -9.47
N TYR A 49 -1.39 -14.69 -8.55
CA TYR A 49 -0.92 -13.33 -8.89
C TYR A 49 0.60 -13.19 -8.97
N LEU A 50 1.38 -14.25 -8.78
CA LEU A 50 2.84 -14.19 -8.82
C LEU A 50 3.39 -13.67 -10.16
N HIS A 51 2.67 -13.88 -11.27
CA HIS A 51 3.03 -13.36 -12.60
C HIS A 51 2.67 -11.87 -12.80
N HIS A 52 1.90 -11.26 -11.89
CA HIS A 52 1.54 -9.85 -11.99
C HIS A 52 2.81 -8.99 -11.84
N PRO A 53 3.06 -7.98 -12.70
CA PRO A 53 4.33 -7.23 -12.70
C PRO A 53 4.74 -6.68 -11.34
N ILE A 54 3.80 -6.07 -10.61
CA ILE A 54 4.03 -5.57 -9.25
C ILE A 54 4.37 -6.68 -8.26
N VAL A 55 3.66 -7.82 -8.30
CA VAL A 55 3.92 -8.93 -7.37
C VAL A 55 5.27 -9.58 -7.69
N LYS A 56 5.58 -9.79 -8.97
CA LYS A 56 6.88 -10.30 -9.42
C LYS A 56 8.03 -9.40 -8.95
N HIS A 57 7.84 -8.08 -9.05
CA HIS A 57 8.81 -7.10 -8.57
C HIS A 57 9.03 -7.16 -7.06
N VAL A 58 7.95 -7.30 -6.28
CA VAL A 58 8.06 -7.48 -4.82
C VAL A 58 8.67 -8.85 -4.48
N TYR A 59 8.33 -9.90 -5.21
CA TYR A 59 8.80 -11.26 -4.97
C TYR A 59 10.30 -11.43 -5.24
N ASN A 60 10.82 -10.67 -6.22
CA ASN A 60 12.26 -10.55 -6.50
C ASN A 60 12.98 -11.91 -6.54
N GLU A 61 12.52 -12.78 -7.44
CA GLU A 61 13.16 -14.07 -7.72
C GLU A 61 13.36 -14.97 -6.49
N GLY A 62 12.48 -14.86 -5.49
CA GLY A 62 12.54 -15.67 -4.26
C GLY A 62 13.19 -14.94 -3.08
N HIS A 63 13.65 -13.70 -3.26
CA HIS A 63 14.20 -12.84 -2.21
C HIS A 63 13.33 -11.59 -2.03
N PRO A 64 12.11 -11.73 -1.47
CA PRO A 64 11.10 -10.70 -1.61
C PRO A 64 11.34 -9.50 -0.67
N TYR A 65 10.91 -8.32 -1.11
CA TYR A 65 10.97 -7.06 -0.34
C TYR A 65 9.84 -6.93 0.69
N ILE A 66 9.53 -8.01 1.41
CA ILE A 66 8.39 -8.06 2.34
C ILE A 66 8.55 -7.08 3.50
N LEU A 67 9.76 -6.88 4.00
CA LEU A 67 10.01 -5.97 5.13
C LEU A 67 9.60 -4.53 4.82
N ASP A 68 10.07 -4.00 3.68
CA ASP A 68 9.70 -2.65 3.24
C ASP A 68 8.21 -2.54 2.86
N CYS A 69 7.65 -3.55 2.18
CA CYS A 69 6.23 -3.57 1.84
C CYS A 69 5.32 -3.59 3.07
N PHE A 70 5.73 -4.31 4.12
CA PHE A 70 4.98 -4.37 5.37
C PHE A 70 5.08 -3.06 6.17
N ALA A 71 6.26 -2.43 6.18
CA ALA A 71 6.41 -1.09 6.74
C ALA A 71 5.50 -0.07 6.03
N MET A 72 5.46 -0.10 4.69
CA MET A 72 4.56 0.72 3.89
C MET A 72 3.08 0.44 4.20
N LEU A 73 2.70 -0.84 4.34
CA LEU A 73 1.34 -1.25 4.71
C LEU A 73 0.93 -0.62 6.04
N LYS A 74 1.76 -0.74 7.08
CA LYS A 74 1.48 -0.20 8.41
C LYS A 74 1.26 1.31 8.37
N VAL A 75 2.16 2.04 7.73
CA VAL A 75 2.04 3.50 7.56
C VAL A 75 0.76 3.89 6.83
N MET A 76 0.39 3.15 5.78
CA MET A 76 -0.84 3.43 5.03
C MET A 76 -2.11 3.10 5.81
N ASP A 77 -2.09 2.05 6.63
CA ASP A 77 -3.24 1.70 7.47
C ASP A 77 -3.41 2.66 8.64
N ASP A 78 -2.30 3.11 9.23
CA ASP A 78 -2.28 4.14 10.27
C ASP A 78 -2.85 5.46 9.73
N GLU A 79 -2.40 5.90 8.54
CA GLU A 79 -2.96 7.09 7.89
C GLU A 79 -4.43 6.92 7.53
N HIS A 80 -4.84 5.73 7.07
CA HIS A 80 -6.24 5.43 6.77
C HIS A 80 -7.11 5.58 8.03
N THR A 81 -6.67 5.00 9.14
CA THR A 81 -7.35 5.04 10.44
C THR A 81 -7.39 6.46 11.00
N ARG A 82 -6.28 7.20 10.90
CA ARG A 82 -6.18 8.61 11.31
C ARG A 82 -7.22 9.49 10.61
N ARG A 83 -7.56 9.18 9.35
CA ARG A 83 -8.59 9.88 8.56
C ARG A 83 -10.02 9.38 8.80
N GLY A 84 -10.24 8.57 9.84
CA GLY A 84 -11.54 7.99 10.17
C GLY A 84 -11.93 6.77 9.32
N GLY A 85 -10.96 6.18 8.61
CA GLY A 85 -11.12 4.87 7.99
C GLY A 85 -11.40 3.78 9.03
N LYS A 86 -12.27 2.83 8.69
CA LYS A 86 -12.64 1.72 9.58
C LYS A 86 -12.07 0.41 9.06
N ARG A 87 -11.50 -0.38 9.97
CA ARG A 87 -11.12 -1.79 9.73
C ARG A 87 -11.98 -2.70 10.58
N SER A 88 -12.32 -3.87 10.03
CA SER A 88 -12.95 -4.92 10.81
C SER A 88 -11.93 -5.49 11.81
N GLU A 89 -12.40 -6.03 12.93
CA GLU A 89 -11.48 -6.66 13.90
C GLU A 89 -10.81 -7.91 13.37
N THR A 90 -11.44 -8.60 12.42
CA THR A 90 -10.78 -9.68 11.68
C THR A 90 -9.55 -9.16 10.94
N PHE A 91 -9.67 -8.05 10.21
CA PHE A 91 -8.54 -7.53 9.43
C PHE A 91 -7.41 -7.02 10.33
N LYS A 92 -7.72 -6.41 11.48
CA LYS A 92 -6.68 -6.00 12.43
C LYS A 92 -5.89 -7.21 12.96
N LYS A 93 -6.60 -8.27 13.36
CA LYS A 93 -5.97 -9.54 13.77
C LYS A 93 -5.14 -10.15 12.64
N ASP A 94 -5.62 -10.08 11.40
CA ASP A 94 -4.86 -10.58 10.24
C ASP A 94 -3.54 -9.83 10.05
N ILE A 95 -3.51 -8.50 10.30
CA ILE A 95 -2.27 -7.71 10.26
C ILE A 95 -1.33 -8.10 11.41
N ASP A 96 -1.84 -8.36 12.60
CA ASP A 96 -1.03 -8.77 13.75
C ASP A 96 -0.40 -10.16 13.52
N ILE A 97 -1.19 -11.12 13.01
CA ILE A 97 -0.69 -12.44 12.62
C ILE A 97 0.37 -12.31 11.52
N LEU A 98 0.13 -11.46 10.53
CA LEU A 98 1.07 -11.20 9.45
C LEU A 98 2.40 -10.63 9.99
N ALA A 99 2.35 -9.72 10.97
CA ALA A 99 3.53 -9.16 11.63
C ALA A 99 4.39 -10.25 12.29
N THR A 100 3.76 -11.18 13.01
CA THR A 100 4.42 -12.31 13.66
C THR A 100 5.13 -13.20 12.64
N ILE A 101 4.41 -13.63 11.59
CA ILE A 101 4.97 -14.48 10.52
C ILE A 101 6.17 -13.82 9.86
N ILE A 102 6.06 -12.52 9.55
CA ILE A 102 7.14 -11.76 8.92
C ILE A 102 8.36 -11.67 9.84
N SER A 103 8.15 -11.46 11.14
CA SER A 103 9.24 -11.37 12.12
C SER A 103 10.02 -12.69 12.24
N GLU A 104 9.31 -13.82 12.31
CA GLU A 104 9.90 -15.16 12.41
C GLU A 104 10.73 -15.54 11.17
N HIS A 105 10.28 -15.11 9.99
CA HIS A 105 10.87 -15.47 8.70
C HIS A 105 11.74 -14.37 8.08
N LYS A 106 12.02 -13.28 8.81
CA LYS A 106 12.71 -12.09 8.28
C LYS A 106 14.06 -12.37 7.60
N HIS A 107 14.72 -13.45 8.01
CA HIS A 107 16.00 -13.90 7.47
C HIS A 107 15.91 -14.37 6.00
N LEU A 108 14.70 -14.67 5.50
CA LEU A 108 14.45 -15.07 4.12
C LEU A 108 14.18 -13.88 3.18
N PHE A 109 14.00 -12.67 3.73
CA PHE A 109 13.53 -11.51 2.98
C PHE A 109 14.68 -10.56 2.66
N ASN A 110 14.52 -9.79 1.58
CA ASN A 110 15.48 -8.76 1.22
C ASN A 110 15.41 -7.60 2.26
N PRO A 111 16.55 -7.22 2.89
CA PRO A 111 16.57 -6.14 3.87
C PRO A 111 16.55 -4.74 3.24
N ALA A 112 16.80 -4.62 1.93
CA ALA A 112 16.78 -3.34 1.23
C ALA A 112 15.34 -2.84 1.03
N ALA A 113 15.20 -1.53 0.79
CA ALA A 113 13.93 -0.96 0.36
C ALA A 113 13.52 -1.50 -1.01
N LEU A 114 12.21 -1.63 -1.25
CA LEU A 114 11.68 -2.01 -2.55
C LEU A 114 12.13 -0.95 -3.59
N PRO A 115 12.78 -1.33 -4.69
CA PRO A 115 13.11 -0.37 -5.74
C PRO A 115 11.83 0.24 -6.34
N PRO A 116 11.79 1.54 -6.62
CA PRO A 116 10.59 2.16 -7.18
C PRO A 116 10.26 1.61 -8.57
N LEU A 117 8.99 1.22 -8.73
CA LEU A 117 8.44 0.69 -9.98
C LEU A 117 7.03 1.23 -10.21
N TYR A 118 6.84 1.89 -11.34
CA TYR A 118 5.55 2.28 -11.87
C TYR A 118 5.06 1.23 -12.87
N VAL A 119 3.81 0.79 -12.72
CA VAL A 119 3.12 -0.06 -13.71
C VAL A 119 1.70 0.45 -13.91
N TYR A 120 1.38 0.81 -15.16
CA TYR A 120 0.02 1.18 -15.56
C TYR A 120 -0.19 0.88 -17.04
N GLY A 121 -1.18 0.03 -17.36
CA GLY A 121 -1.38 -0.44 -18.72
C GLY A 121 -0.10 -1.13 -19.26
N PRO A 122 0.42 -0.74 -20.42
CA PRO A 122 1.66 -1.29 -20.96
C PRO A 122 2.93 -0.70 -20.33
N ASP A 123 2.82 0.44 -19.64
CA ASP A 123 3.98 1.22 -19.21
C ASP A 123 4.63 0.64 -17.95
N LYS A 124 5.98 0.62 -17.98
CA LYS A 124 6.84 0.23 -16.86
C LYS A 124 7.97 1.23 -16.72
N ILE A 125 8.02 1.95 -15.61
CA ILE A 125 9.07 2.93 -15.33
C ILE A 125 9.76 2.54 -14.02
N TYR A 126 11.08 2.49 -14.06
CA TYR A 126 11.94 2.13 -12.93
C TYR A 126 12.67 3.36 -12.39
N GLY A 127 13.16 3.27 -11.16
CA GLY A 127 13.94 4.35 -10.55
C GLY A 127 13.05 5.52 -10.12
N GLU A 128 13.68 6.64 -9.80
CA GLU A 128 12.99 7.81 -9.21
C GLU A 128 11.88 8.38 -10.11
N ASN A 129 12.00 8.22 -11.43
CA ASN A 129 10.97 8.62 -12.39
C ASN A 129 9.62 7.92 -12.16
N ALA A 130 9.61 6.75 -11.51
CA ALA A 130 8.38 6.08 -11.13
C ALA A 130 7.54 6.89 -10.13
N TYR A 131 8.18 7.65 -9.24
CA TYR A 131 7.49 8.51 -8.27
C TYR A 131 6.70 9.61 -8.99
N ILE A 132 7.35 10.28 -9.94
CA ILE A 132 6.74 11.33 -10.77
C ILE A 132 5.59 10.74 -11.60
N ALA A 133 5.79 9.56 -12.19
CA ALA A 133 4.75 8.88 -12.96
C ALA A 133 3.51 8.55 -12.11
N TYR A 134 3.69 8.14 -10.85
CA TYR A 134 2.56 7.93 -9.95
C TYR A 134 1.88 9.22 -9.51
N GLN A 135 2.63 10.31 -9.29
CA GLN A 135 2.04 11.62 -8.98
C GLN A 135 1.11 12.07 -10.12
N ASN A 136 1.60 12.01 -11.36
CA ASN A 136 0.81 12.35 -12.56
C ASN A 136 -0.42 11.45 -12.71
N LEU A 137 -0.24 10.12 -12.54
CA LEU A 137 -1.35 9.18 -12.63
C LEU A 137 -2.42 9.45 -11.57
N LEU A 138 -2.02 9.78 -10.34
CA LEU A 138 -2.96 10.08 -9.26
C LEU A 138 -3.70 11.39 -9.52
N TYR A 139 -3.00 12.42 -9.98
CA TYR A 139 -3.61 13.70 -10.38
C TYR A 139 -4.67 13.51 -11.46
N GLU A 140 -4.35 12.81 -12.55
CA GLU A 140 -5.31 12.46 -13.61
C GLU A 140 -6.51 11.68 -13.07
N LYS A 141 -6.23 10.72 -12.18
CA LYS A 141 -7.27 9.93 -11.54
C LYS A 141 -8.18 10.78 -10.64
N TRP A 142 -7.70 11.87 -10.05
CA TRP A 142 -8.51 12.77 -9.22
C TRP A 142 -9.36 13.72 -10.06
N LEU A 143 -8.79 14.29 -11.12
CA LEU A 143 -9.55 15.14 -12.06
C LEU A 143 -10.76 14.42 -12.65
N ASN A 144 -10.62 13.12 -12.88
CA ASN A 144 -11.66 12.26 -13.45
C ASN A 144 -12.51 11.53 -12.39
N ASP A 145 -12.34 11.83 -11.10
CA ASP A 145 -13.01 11.09 -10.04
C ASP A 145 -14.47 11.55 -9.87
N LYS A 146 -15.41 10.65 -10.18
CA LYS A 146 -16.86 10.92 -10.06
C LYS A 146 -17.50 10.34 -8.79
N ILE A 147 -16.70 9.72 -7.93
CA ILE A 147 -17.19 8.96 -6.77
C ILE A 147 -16.82 9.70 -5.49
N ALA A 148 -17.82 9.90 -4.62
CA ALA A 148 -17.62 10.53 -3.32
C ALA A 148 -16.59 9.75 -2.44
N PRO A 149 -15.81 10.46 -1.61
CA PRO A 149 -14.82 9.83 -0.75
C PRO A 149 -15.46 8.85 0.26
N ARG A 150 -14.78 7.73 0.53
CA ARG A 150 -15.28 6.63 1.37
C ARG A 150 -15.16 6.85 2.88
N CYS A 151 -14.48 7.90 3.32
CA CYS A 151 -14.33 8.21 4.75
C CYS A 151 -15.27 9.35 5.12
N SER A 152 -16.01 9.14 6.20
CA SER A 152 -16.77 10.18 6.89
C SER A 152 -15.79 11.14 7.56
N PHE A 153 -15.30 12.13 6.82
CA PHE A 153 -14.57 13.23 7.43
C PHE A 153 -15.54 13.97 8.35
N LYS A 154 -15.45 13.73 9.66
CA LYS A 154 -16.11 14.61 10.62
C LYS A 154 -15.31 15.89 10.64
N ILE A 155 -15.85 16.95 10.04
CA ILE A 155 -15.40 18.30 10.37
C ILE A 155 -15.63 18.44 11.88
N ASN A 156 -14.56 18.44 12.67
CA ASN A 156 -14.68 18.93 14.03
C ASN A 156 -15.09 20.40 13.91
N LYS A 157 -16.33 20.69 14.31
CA LYS A 157 -17.02 21.98 14.23
C LYS A 157 -16.41 22.99 15.22
N ILE A 158 -15.08 23.18 15.17
CA ILE A 158 -14.34 24.06 16.09
C ILE A 158 -14.08 25.44 15.46
N MET A 159 -14.34 25.66 14.17
CA MET A 159 -14.05 26.93 13.49
C MET A 159 -15.27 27.78 13.11
N GLU A 160 -16.40 27.67 13.83
CA GLU A 160 -17.59 28.52 13.60
C GLU A 160 -17.70 29.72 14.57
N LYS A 161 -16.63 30.11 15.28
CA LYS A 161 -16.73 31.12 16.36
C LYS A 161 -15.73 32.28 16.32
N GLU A 162 -15.26 32.71 15.15
CA GLU A 162 -14.40 33.91 15.07
C GLU A 162 -14.78 34.94 13.99
N TYR A 163 -16.03 34.95 13.50
CA TYR A 163 -16.51 36.06 12.66
C TYR A 163 -18.00 36.35 12.88
N GLU A 164 -18.32 36.88 14.07
CA GLU A 164 -19.41 37.85 14.29
C GLU A 164 -18.80 39.09 14.94
#